data_AF-G8YE18-F1
#
_entry.id   AF-G8YE18-F1
#
_cell.length_a   1.000
_cell.length_b   1.000
_cell.length_c   1.000
_cell.angle_alpha   90.00
_cell.angle_beta   90.00
_cell.angle_gamma   90.00
#
_symmetry.space_group_name_H-M   'P 1'
#
loop_
_entity.id
_entity.type
_entity.pdbx_description
1 polymer ?
#
loop_
_entity_poly.entity_id
_entity_poly.type
_entity_poly.pdbx_seq_one_letter_code
_entity_poly.pdbx_strand_id
1 'polypeptide(L)'
;MKIKREILEHPVLRNPEKWLNIERSHNAKLYNSGYYDFKTLRNNPFANMLTDNKMDGSRTRFPIGQMHQLAVDFKKIDTEKKDLFLVPVVTKPEPNTTLYAAQYILNNRKYINYIFNSGQWRRFIPPKFRFKNSSSVVSAVQPLSDFGDVLQGLLEQKLLDAWRDTDLSSDNSSGEHSLTLYLTGDNTEDIPVVVSDNISSKIMMNRCSKSIAEHLARETGTDKLIIPYEKNKESCALILQLAYYNN
;
A
#
# COMPACT_ATOMS: atom_id res chain seq x y z
N MET A 1 35.31 -5.84 -22.62
CA MET A 1 34.22 -6.54 -23.33
C MET A 1 33.05 -6.68 -22.34
N LYS A 2 31.96 -5.90 -22.50
CA LYS A 2 30.83 -5.92 -21.56
C LYS A 2 29.93 -7.11 -21.89
N ILE A 3 29.82 -8.06 -20.98
CA ILE A 3 28.88 -9.18 -21.09
C ILE A 3 27.47 -8.61 -20.91
N LYS A 4 26.70 -8.49 -22.00
CA LYS A 4 25.26 -8.25 -21.93
C LYS A 4 24.62 -9.53 -21.37
N ARG A 5 24.06 -9.46 -20.17
CA ARG A 5 23.13 -10.48 -19.68
C ARG A 5 21.83 -10.32 -20.47
N GLU A 6 21.58 -11.22 -21.42
CA GLU A 6 20.24 -11.37 -21.99
C GLU A 6 19.34 -11.98 -20.92
N ILE A 7 18.36 -11.20 -20.47
CA ILE A 7 17.26 -11.72 -19.67
C ILE A 7 16.37 -12.49 -20.64
N LEU A 8 16.31 -13.81 -20.50
CA LEU A 8 15.40 -14.65 -21.28
C LEU A 8 13.96 -14.23 -20.97
N GLU A 9 13.34 -13.50 -21.89
CA GLU A 9 11.91 -13.15 -21.79
C GLU A 9 11.07 -14.41 -21.96
N HIS A 10 10.30 -14.74 -20.92
CA HIS A 10 9.42 -15.91 -20.93
C HIS A 10 8.38 -15.78 -22.06
N PRO A 11 8.27 -16.76 -22.99
CA PRO A 11 7.46 -16.62 -24.22
C PRO A 11 5.96 -16.36 -23.98
N VAL A 12 5.44 -16.70 -22.79
CA VAL A 12 4.05 -16.44 -22.36
C VAL A 12 3.79 -14.97 -21.97
N LEU A 13 4.84 -14.19 -21.71
CA LEU A 13 4.74 -12.74 -21.42
C LEU A 13 4.77 -11.88 -22.69
N ARG A 14 4.84 -12.51 -23.87
CA ARG A 14 4.66 -11.82 -25.14
C ARG A 14 3.17 -11.57 -25.36
N ASN A 15 2.83 -10.34 -25.71
CA ASN A 15 1.47 -9.95 -26.01
C ASN A 15 0.93 -10.83 -27.17
N PRO A 16 -0.11 -11.66 -26.95
CA PRO A 16 -0.60 -12.62 -27.95
C PRO A 16 -1.25 -11.94 -29.18
N GLU A 17 -1.36 -10.62 -29.17
CA GLU A 17 -1.94 -9.80 -30.24
C GLU A 17 -1.34 -10.05 -31.63
N LYS A 18 -0.08 -10.51 -31.73
CA LYS A 18 0.56 -10.77 -33.03
C LYS A 18 0.21 -12.14 -33.63
N TRP A 19 -0.47 -13.03 -32.89
CA TRP A 19 -0.73 -14.41 -33.32
C TRP A 19 -2.19 -14.70 -33.68
N LEU A 20 -3.10 -13.75 -33.42
CA LEU A 20 -4.53 -13.93 -33.65
C LEU A 20 -4.97 -13.10 -34.86
N ASN A 21 -4.92 -13.72 -36.05
CA ASN A 21 -5.54 -13.23 -37.29
C ASN A 21 -7.02 -13.59 -37.32
N ILE A 22 -7.80 -13.02 -36.40
CA ILE A 22 -9.26 -13.18 -36.36
C ILE A 22 -9.92 -11.81 -36.28
N GLU A 23 -11.10 -11.70 -36.87
CA GLU A 23 -11.92 -10.49 -36.87
C GLU A 23 -12.25 -10.11 -35.43
N ARG A 24 -11.61 -9.04 -34.93
CA ARG A 24 -11.68 -8.63 -33.53
C ARG A 24 -13.00 -7.93 -33.27
N SER A 25 -14.06 -8.69 -33.06
CA SER A 25 -15.32 -8.16 -32.53
C SER A 25 -15.43 -8.44 -31.03
N HIS A 26 -15.95 -7.46 -30.29
CA HIS A 26 -16.22 -7.65 -28.88
C HIS A 26 -17.42 -8.59 -28.70
N ASN A 27 -17.23 -9.74 -28.06
CA ASN A 27 -18.33 -10.65 -27.76
C ASN A 27 -19.19 -10.07 -26.62
N ALA A 28 -20.35 -9.52 -26.98
CA ALA A 28 -21.27 -8.86 -26.05
C ALA A 28 -21.66 -9.72 -24.84
N LYS A 29 -21.73 -11.05 -25.00
CA LYS A 29 -22.07 -11.97 -23.91
C LYS A 29 -21.02 -11.99 -22.80
N LEU A 30 -19.74 -11.85 -23.16
CA LEU A 30 -18.62 -11.90 -22.19
C LEU A 30 -18.56 -10.67 -21.28
N TYR A 31 -19.17 -9.54 -21.67
CA TYR A 31 -19.32 -8.39 -20.77
C TYR A 31 -20.35 -8.63 -19.68
N ASN A 32 -21.41 -9.38 -19.99
CA ASN A 32 -22.55 -9.56 -19.10
C ASN A 32 -22.39 -10.80 -18.20
N SER A 33 -21.74 -11.85 -18.68
CA SER A 33 -21.55 -13.11 -17.92
C SER A 33 -20.28 -13.14 -17.06
N GLY A 34 -19.43 -12.10 -17.16
CA GLY A 34 -18.06 -12.14 -16.65
C GLY A 34 -17.15 -12.99 -17.55
N TYR A 35 -15.92 -12.53 -17.74
CA TYR A 35 -14.95 -13.15 -18.66
C TYR A 35 -14.30 -14.42 -18.06
N TYR A 36 -14.44 -14.64 -16.76
CA TYR A 36 -13.72 -15.69 -16.04
C TYR A 36 -14.61 -16.42 -15.03
N ASP A 37 -14.47 -17.75 -14.95
CA ASP A 37 -15.04 -18.54 -13.87
C ASP A 37 -14.23 -18.32 -12.59
N PHE A 38 -14.81 -17.57 -11.64
CA PHE A 38 -14.19 -17.29 -10.35
C PHE A 38 -13.84 -18.54 -9.55
N LYS A 39 -14.58 -19.65 -9.71
CA LYS A 39 -14.28 -20.90 -9.01
C LYS A 39 -13.00 -21.54 -9.53
N THR A 40 -12.82 -21.58 -10.86
CA THR A 40 -11.59 -22.08 -11.48
C THR A 40 -10.40 -21.16 -11.20
N LEU A 41 -10.62 -19.84 -11.20
CA LEU A 41 -9.55 -18.87 -10.92
C LEU A 41 -9.04 -18.91 -9.47
N ARG A 42 -9.90 -19.24 -8.49
CA ARG A 42 -9.52 -19.25 -7.06
C ARG A 42 -8.34 -20.18 -6.74
N ASN A 43 -8.22 -21.27 -7.49
CA ASN A 43 -7.14 -22.25 -7.31
C ASN A 43 -6.01 -22.07 -8.33
N ASN A 44 -6.11 -21.08 -9.21
CA ASN A 44 -5.09 -20.83 -10.22
C ASN A 44 -3.95 -20.00 -9.60
N PRO A 45 -2.72 -20.53 -9.52
CA PRO A 45 -1.60 -19.84 -8.88
C PRO A 45 -1.25 -18.52 -9.59
N PHE A 46 -1.44 -18.42 -10.91
CA PHE A 46 -1.19 -17.18 -11.66
C PHE A 46 -2.26 -16.13 -11.37
N ALA A 47 -3.53 -16.53 -11.24
CA ALA A 47 -4.59 -15.61 -10.87
C ALA A 47 -4.36 -15.06 -9.46
N ASN A 48 -3.94 -15.92 -8.52
CA ASN A 48 -3.58 -15.53 -7.17
C ASN A 48 -2.38 -14.58 -7.15
N MET A 49 -1.33 -14.84 -7.92
CA MET A 49 -0.20 -13.89 -8.04
C MET A 49 -0.64 -12.53 -8.61
N LEU A 50 -1.61 -12.48 -9.51
CA LEU A 50 -2.14 -11.22 -10.06
C LEU A 50 -3.04 -10.47 -9.07
N THR A 51 -3.73 -11.16 -8.16
CA THR A 51 -4.50 -10.53 -7.07
C THR A 51 -3.59 -10.01 -5.98
N ASP A 52 -2.54 -10.77 -5.67
CA ASP A 52 -1.60 -10.49 -4.58
C ASP A 52 -0.61 -9.39 -4.93
N ASN A 53 -0.45 -9.06 -6.21
CA ASN A 53 0.47 -8.03 -6.68
C ASN A 53 -0.25 -6.93 -7.46
N LYS A 54 0.08 -5.67 -7.14
CA LYS A 54 -0.40 -4.50 -7.86
C LYS A 54 0.73 -3.79 -8.59
N MET A 55 0.40 -3.19 -9.72
CA MET A 55 1.33 -2.34 -10.46
C MET A 55 1.42 -0.98 -9.77
N ASP A 56 2.66 -0.59 -9.49
CA ASP A 56 3.03 0.78 -9.16
C ASP A 56 2.93 1.68 -10.41
N GLY A 57 2.98 2.99 -10.23
CA GLY A 57 2.96 3.93 -11.35
C GLY A 57 4.12 3.81 -12.33
N SER A 58 5.19 3.10 -11.94
CA SER A 58 6.33 2.72 -12.79
C SER A 58 6.05 1.50 -13.69
N ARG A 59 4.88 0.87 -13.59
CA ARG A 59 4.51 -0.43 -14.21
C ARG A 59 5.22 -1.65 -13.62
N THR A 60 6.02 -1.47 -12.57
CA THR A 60 6.56 -2.58 -11.78
C THR A 60 5.49 -3.14 -10.85
N ARG A 61 5.44 -4.46 -10.67
CA ARG A 61 4.48 -5.12 -9.76
C ARG A 61 5.13 -5.38 -8.41
N PHE A 62 4.38 -5.10 -7.34
CA PHE A 62 4.77 -5.36 -5.96
C PHE A 62 3.63 -6.02 -5.19
N PRO A 63 3.93 -6.77 -4.12
CA PRO A 63 2.91 -7.34 -3.24
C PRO A 63 1.99 -6.25 -2.69
N ILE A 64 0.68 -6.49 -2.66
CA ILE A 64 -0.31 -5.49 -2.27
C ILE A 64 -0.13 -5.02 -0.82
N GLY A 65 0.37 -5.89 0.07
CA GLY A 65 0.69 -5.53 1.46
C GLY A 65 1.88 -4.58 1.62
N GLN A 66 2.67 -4.37 0.56
CA GLN A 66 3.78 -3.41 0.51
C GLN A 66 3.41 -2.14 -0.25
N MET A 67 2.12 -1.93 -0.55
CA MET A 67 1.66 -0.86 -1.42
C MET A 67 0.56 -0.05 -0.76
N HIS A 68 0.58 1.26 -0.94
CA HIS A 68 -0.52 2.17 -0.60
C HIS A 68 -1.38 2.43 -1.82
N GLN A 69 -2.69 2.39 -1.64
CA GLN A 69 -3.61 2.84 -2.67
C GLN A 69 -3.65 4.36 -2.69
N LEU A 70 -3.66 4.94 -3.88
CA LEU A 70 -3.90 6.38 -4.05
C LEU A 70 -5.31 6.61 -4.62
N ALA A 71 -5.82 7.81 -4.39
CA ALA A 71 -7.04 8.30 -5.01
C ALA A 71 -6.89 9.77 -5.41
N VAL A 72 -7.76 10.21 -6.31
CA VAL A 72 -7.97 11.63 -6.56
C VAL A 72 -9.23 12.05 -5.82
N ASP A 73 -9.08 13.03 -4.93
CA ASP A 73 -10.15 13.63 -4.14
C ASP A 73 -10.45 15.05 -4.60
N PHE A 74 -11.70 15.48 -4.43
CA PHE A 74 -12.13 16.85 -4.64
C PHE A 74 -12.16 17.58 -3.31
N LYS A 75 -11.18 18.42 -3.05
CA LYS A 75 -11.31 19.38 -1.95
C LYS A 75 -12.05 20.61 -2.47
N LYS A 76 -13.16 20.96 -1.82
CA LYS A 76 -13.69 22.33 -1.90
C LYS A 76 -12.77 23.18 -1.05
N ILE A 77 -11.98 24.03 -1.69
CA ILE A 77 -11.41 25.21 -1.02
C ILE A 77 -12.52 26.27 -1.02
N ASP A 78 -12.53 27.24 -0.11
CA ASP A 78 -13.58 28.28 0.04
C ASP A 78 -13.87 29.13 -1.22
N THR A 79 -13.19 28.86 -2.34
CA THR A 79 -13.50 29.40 -3.65
C THR A 79 -14.37 28.40 -4.42
N GLU A 80 -15.27 28.86 -5.29
CA GLU A 80 -16.16 28.00 -6.09
C GLU A 80 -15.44 26.97 -7.00
N LYS A 81 -14.09 26.96 -6.99
CA LYS A 81 -13.25 25.99 -7.69
C LYS A 81 -13.00 24.75 -6.83
N LYS A 82 -13.31 23.59 -7.41
CA LYS A 82 -12.94 22.29 -6.86
C LYS A 82 -11.51 21.98 -7.28
N ASP A 83 -10.60 21.99 -6.32
CA ASP A 83 -9.23 21.55 -6.57
C ASP A 83 -9.14 20.03 -6.41
N LEU A 84 -8.36 19.42 -7.31
CA LEU A 84 -8.19 17.98 -7.40
C LEU A 84 -6.87 17.61 -6.72
N PHE A 85 -6.92 16.74 -5.71
CA PHE A 85 -5.72 16.32 -5.01
C PHE A 85 -5.47 14.83 -5.16
N LEU A 86 -4.22 14.46 -5.47
CA LEU A 86 -3.76 13.09 -5.33
C LEU A 86 -3.48 12.84 -3.84
N VAL A 87 -4.24 11.93 -3.23
CA VAL A 87 -4.22 11.63 -1.80
C VAL A 87 -3.97 10.15 -1.55
N PRO A 88 -3.30 9.78 -0.43
CA PRO A 88 -3.21 8.39 -0.04
C PRO A 88 -4.53 7.89 0.57
N VAL A 89 -4.83 6.62 0.37
CA VAL A 89 -6.00 5.95 0.92
C VAL A 89 -5.53 4.96 1.97
N VAL A 90 -5.68 5.33 3.24
CA VAL A 90 -5.33 4.46 4.38
C VAL A 90 -6.50 3.57 4.79
N THR A 91 -7.75 4.06 4.65
CA THR A 91 -8.95 3.25 4.87
C THR A 91 -9.79 3.11 3.64
N LYS A 92 -10.51 1.99 3.56
CA LYS A 92 -11.48 1.75 2.51
C LYS A 92 -12.48 2.92 2.48
N PRO A 93 -12.63 3.58 1.33
CA PRO A 93 -13.53 4.71 1.23
C PRO A 93 -14.98 4.24 1.39
N GLU A 94 -15.80 5.04 2.09
CA GLU A 94 -17.22 4.74 2.28
C GLU A 94 -17.97 4.71 0.95
N PRO A 95 -19.00 3.85 0.82
CA PRO A 95 -19.87 3.89 -0.36
C PRO A 95 -20.47 5.30 -0.52
N ASN A 96 -20.37 5.86 -1.72
CA ASN A 96 -20.75 7.24 -2.11
C ASN A 96 -19.73 8.35 -1.85
N THR A 97 -18.52 8.03 -1.40
CA THR A 97 -17.42 9.03 -1.43
C THR A 97 -17.01 9.37 -2.86
N THR A 98 -16.76 10.65 -3.13
CA THR A 98 -16.31 11.17 -4.43
C THR A 98 -14.81 10.95 -4.65
N LEU A 99 -14.32 9.75 -4.33
CA LEU A 99 -12.93 9.37 -4.52
C LEU A 99 -12.77 8.60 -5.81
N TYR A 100 -11.82 9.02 -6.63
CA TYR A 100 -11.48 8.29 -7.84
C TYR A 100 -10.22 7.47 -7.63
N ALA A 101 -10.37 6.15 -7.69
CA ALA A 101 -9.27 5.22 -7.58
C ALA A 101 -8.14 5.57 -8.56
N ALA A 102 -6.94 5.74 -8.00
CA ALA A 102 -5.70 5.96 -8.71
C ALA A 102 -4.80 4.72 -8.60
N GLN A 103 -3.56 4.84 -9.07
CA GLN A 103 -2.62 3.72 -8.98
C GLN A 103 -2.10 3.52 -7.55
N TYR A 104 -1.44 2.40 -7.32
CA TYR A 104 -0.78 2.11 -6.05
C TYR A 104 0.63 2.70 -6.04
N ILE A 105 1.18 2.93 -4.86
CA ILE A 105 2.56 3.36 -4.63
C ILE A 105 3.24 2.49 -3.58
N LEU A 106 4.53 2.24 -3.74
CA LEU A 106 5.29 1.45 -2.75
C LEU A 106 5.27 2.11 -1.38
N ASN A 107 5.04 1.31 -0.33
CA ASN A 107 5.06 1.71 1.07
C ASN A 107 6.49 1.93 1.57
N ASN A 108 7.11 3.02 1.10
CA ASN A 108 8.43 3.44 1.53
C ASN A 108 8.56 4.97 1.44
N ARG A 109 8.85 5.64 2.56
CA ARG A 109 8.91 7.09 2.66
C ARG A 109 9.97 7.71 1.76
N LYS A 110 11.17 7.11 1.69
CA LYS A 110 12.26 7.61 0.83
C LYS A 110 11.86 7.55 -0.64
N TYR A 111 11.26 6.44 -1.07
CA TYR A 111 10.73 6.29 -2.42
C TYR A 111 9.65 7.32 -2.71
N ILE A 112 8.64 7.44 -1.84
CA ILE A 112 7.54 8.39 -1.99
C ILE A 112 8.07 9.82 -2.08
N ASN A 113 8.93 10.24 -1.16
CA ASN A 113 9.51 11.58 -1.18
C ASN A 113 10.29 11.83 -2.48
N TYR A 114 11.09 10.87 -2.94
CA TYR A 114 11.77 10.98 -4.23
C TYR A 114 10.78 11.16 -5.40
N ILE A 115 9.73 10.35 -5.47
CA ILE A 115 8.72 10.39 -6.54
C ILE A 115 8.00 11.74 -6.60
N PHE A 116 7.62 12.26 -5.43
CA PHE A 116 6.86 13.51 -5.34
C PHE A 116 7.76 14.73 -5.57
N ASN A 117 8.97 14.75 -4.98
CA ASN A 117 9.92 15.86 -5.14
C ASN A 117 10.50 15.95 -6.56
N SER A 118 10.69 14.80 -7.24
CA SER A 118 11.17 14.76 -8.63
C SER A 118 10.07 15.05 -9.66
N GLY A 119 8.82 15.28 -9.24
CA GLY A 119 7.69 15.52 -10.16
C GLY A 119 7.17 14.27 -10.88
N GLN A 120 7.68 13.08 -10.55
CA GLN A 120 7.29 11.82 -11.21
C GLN A 120 5.95 11.26 -10.70
N TRP A 121 5.32 11.92 -9.71
CA TRP A 121 3.99 11.58 -9.17
C TRP A 121 2.85 11.63 -10.21
N ARG A 122 3.03 12.36 -11.33
CA ARG A 122 2.02 12.42 -12.40
C ARG A 122 1.69 11.05 -13.00
N ARG A 123 2.63 10.11 -12.93
CA ARG A 123 2.44 8.75 -13.40
C ARG A 123 1.49 7.93 -12.55
N PHE A 124 0.97 8.46 -11.44
CA PHE A 124 0.02 7.78 -10.55
C PHE A 124 -1.43 8.23 -10.76
N ILE A 125 -1.62 9.37 -11.44
CA ILE A 125 -2.94 9.97 -11.70
C ILE A 125 -3.80 9.03 -12.57
N PRO A 126 -5.10 8.83 -12.32
CA PRO A 126 -5.95 8.00 -13.17
C PRO A 126 -5.96 8.45 -14.65
N PRO A 127 -5.98 7.54 -15.64
CA PRO A 127 -5.94 7.90 -17.07
C PRO A 127 -7.01 8.89 -17.52
N LYS A 128 -8.21 8.85 -16.92
CA LYS A 128 -9.30 9.79 -17.23
C LYS A 128 -8.98 11.26 -16.93
N PHE A 129 -8.05 11.50 -16.01
CA PHE A 129 -7.52 12.83 -15.72
C PHE A 129 -6.29 13.16 -16.56
N ARG A 130 -5.64 12.14 -17.16
CA ARG A 130 -4.49 12.29 -18.07
C ARG A 130 -4.87 12.63 -19.50
N PHE A 131 -5.98 12.07 -20.01
CA PHE A 131 -6.22 11.98 -21.45
C PHE A 131 -7.54 12.60 -21.93
N LYS A 132 -8.34 13.26 -21.07
CA LYS A 132 -9.46 14.08 -21.57
C LYS A 132 -8.91 15.36 -22.16
N ASN A 133 -8.80 15.42 -23.50
CA ASN A 133 -8.75 16.52 -24.50
C ASN A 133 -8.40 17.99 -24.14
N SER A 134 -8.00 18.31 -22.91
CA SER A 134 -7.49 19.62 -22.51
C SER A 134 -6.34 19.42 -21.53
N SER A 135 -5.17 19.97 -21.88
CA SER A 135 -3.97 20.04 -21.02
C SER A 135 -4.25 20.70 -19.64
N SER A 136 -5.40 21.35 -19.49
CA SER A 136 -5.86 21.98 -18.24
C SER A 136 -6.21 21.00 -17.12
N VAL A 137 -6.70 19.78 -17.40
CA VAL A 137 -7.19 18.87 -16.34
C VAL A 137 -6.05 18.10 -15.65
N VAL A 138 -4.99 17.73 -16.40
CA VAL A 138 -3.77 17.15 -15.80
C VAL A 138 -3.08 18.16 -14.90
N SER A 139 -3.03 19.41 -15.35
CA SER A 139 -2.47 20.54 -14.61
C SER A 139 -3.28 20.88 -13.34
N ALA A 140 -4.53 20.42 -13.26
CA ALA A 140 -5.42 20.69 -12.13
C ALA A 140 -5.26 19.68 -10.98
N VAL A 141 -4.78 18.46 -11.24
CA VAL A 141 -4.50 17.50 -10.16
C VAL A 141 -3.16 17.85 -9.53
N GLN A 142 -3.17 18.20 -8.26
CA GLN A 142 -1.97 18.50 -7.49
C GLN A 142 -1.72 17.40 -6.45
N PRO A 143 -0.46 17.06 -6.16
CA PRO A 143 -0.16 16.25 -4.99
C PRO A 143 -0.40 17.11 -3.73
N LEU A 144 -0.66 16.46 -2.59
CA LEU A 144 -0.56 17.15 -1.30
C LEU A 144 0.89 17.65 -1.09
N SER A 145 1.03 18.84 -0.51
CA SER A 145 2.32 19.28 0.04
C SER A 145 2.76 18.29 1.12
N ASP A 146 4.07 18.00 1.17
CA ASP A 146 4.66 17.10 2.15
C ASP A 146 3.96 15.74 2.23
N PHE A 147 3.62 15.18 1.06
CA PHE A 147 2.84 13.95 0.91
C PHE A 147 3.31 12.80 1.82
N GLY A 148 4.63 12.65 2.00
CA GLY A 148 5.18 11.63 2.87
C GLY A 148 4.81 11.83 4.34
N ASP A 149 4.92 13.06 4.83
CA ASP A 149 4.62 13.39 6.22
C ASP A 149 3.11 13.30 6.49
N VAL A 150 2.29 13.69 5.51
CA VAL A 150 0.84 13.50 5.58
C VAL A 150 0.48 12.03 5.68
N LEU A 151 1.08 11.16 4.85
CA LEU A 151 0.84 9.72 4.91
C LEU A 151 1.29 9.12 6.24
N GLN A 152 2.44 9.53 6.76
CA GLN A 152 2.90 9.11 8.09
C GLN A 152 1.86 9.47 9.16
N GLY A 153 1.42 10.73 9.20
CA GLY A 153 0.44 11.19 10.19
C GLY A 153 -0.89 10.44 10.10
N LEU A 154 -1.36 10.14 8.89
CA LEU A 154 -2.58 9.35 8.69
C LEU A 154 -2.44 7.90 9.19
N LEU A 155 -1.27 7.28 8.97
CA LEU A 155 -0.99 5.93 9.48
C LEU A 155 -0.88 5.91 10.99
N GLU A 156 -0.17 6.88 11.58
CA GLU A 156 -0.03 7.01 13.03
C GLU A 156 -1.38 7.25 13.71
N GLN A 157 -2.21 8.15 13.17
CA GLN A 157 -3.55 8.40 13.69
C GLN A 157 -4.42 7.14 13.63
N LYS A 158 -4.43 6.44 12.49
CA LYS A 158 -5.20 5.20 12.33
C LYS A 158 -4.74 4.11 13.29
N LEU A 159 -3.44 4.01 13.51
CA LEU A 159 -2.88 3.08 14.48
C LEU A 159 -3.36 3.41 15.89
N LEU A 160 -3.33 4.68 16.30
CA LEU A 160 -3.80 5.10 17.62
C LEU A 160 -5.31 4.86 17.80
N ASP A 161 -6.11 5.03 16.75
CA ASP A 161 -7.54 4.72 16.79
C ASP A 161 -7.78 3.21 16.99
N ALA A 162 -7.10 2.37 16.20
CA ALA A 162 -7.20 0.91 16.29
C ALA A 162 -6.59 0.36 17.60
N TRP A 163 -5.61 1.05 18.16
CA TRP A 163 -4.94 0.67 19.39
C TRP A 163 -5.89 0.62 20.59
N ARG A 164 -6.89 1.52 20.64
CA ARG A 164 -7.89 1.58 21.72
C ARG A 164 -8.68 0.29 21.92
N ASP A 165 -8.85 -0.48 20.84
CA ASP A 165 -9.62 -1.72 20.83
C ASP A 165 -8.71 -2.97 20.83
N THR A 166 -7.40 -2.80 21.07
CA THR A 166 -6.42 -3.90 21.03
C THR A 166 -6.52 -4.78 22.27
N ASP A 167 -6.77 -6.07 22.06
CA ASP A 167 -6.85 -7.09 23.13
C ASP A 167 -5.47 -7.75 23.34
N LEU A 168 -4.86 -7.47 24.49
CA LEU A 168 -3.57 -8.02 24.89
C LEU A 168 -3.68 -9.35 25.67
N SER A 169 -4.89 -9.88 25.85
CA SER A 169 -5.08 -11.15 26.56
C SER A 169 -4.49 -12.33 25.76
N SER A 170 -3.58 -13.06 26.38
CA SER A 170 -3.03 -14.30 25.81
C SER A 170 -4.02 -15.44 26.01
N ASP A 171 -4.46 -16.08 24.93
CA ASP A 171 -5.03 -17.41 25.02
C ASP A 171 -3.86 -18.41 25.04
N ASN A 172 -3.94 -19.45 25.88
CA ASN A 172 -2.86 -20.43 26.06
C ASN A 172 -2.65 -21.37 24.84
N SER A 173 -3.01 -20.95 23.64
CA SER A 173 -2.82 -21.66 22.38
C SER A 173 -1.36 -21.52 21.93
N SER A 174 -0.60 -22.60 22.06
CA SER A 174 0.85 -22.69 21.81
C SER A 174 1.32 -22.50 20.35
N GLY A 175 0.52 -21.84 19.50
CA GLY A 175 0.81 -21.64 18.08
C GLY A 175 0.35 -20.30 17.50
N GLU A 176 -0.08 -19.34 18.31
CA GLU A 176 -0.52 -18.04 17.79
C GLU A 176 0.65 -17.20 17.30
N HIS A 177 0.55 -16.73 16.06
CA HIS A 177 1.50 -15.76 15.52
C HIS A 177 1.40 -14.48 16.34
N SER A 178 2.54 -13.96 16.79
CA SER A 178 2.56 -12.75 17.62
C SER A 178 3.48 -11.69 17.06
N LEU A 179 3.11 -10.43 17.31
CA LEU A 179 3.89 -9.26 16.96
C LEU A 179 4.54 -8.72 18.24
N THR A 180 5.86 -8.79 18.31
CA THR A 180 6.65 -8.23 19.41
C THR A 180 7.12 -6.82 19.03
N LEU A 181 6.75 -5.83 19.83
CA LEU A 181 7.22 -4.45 19.70
C LEU A 181 8.25 -4.15 20.77
N TYR A 182 9.35 -3.55 20.36
CA TYR A 182 10.33 -2.91 21.24
C TYR A 182 10.06 -1.41 21.20
N LEU A 183 9.58 -0.87 22.32
CA LEU A 183 9.09 0.49 22.46
C LEU A 183 10.20 1.44 22.96
N THR A 184 11.19 0.91 23.65
CA THR A 184 12.40 1.62 24.06
C THR A 184 13.64 0.80 23.68
N GLY A 185 14.80 1.45 23.67
CA GLY A 185 16.08 0.83 23.27
C GLY A 185 17.00 1.83 22.56
N ASP A 186 18.29 1.54 22.57
CA ASP A 186 19.31 2.42 21.97
C ASP A 186 19.29 2.35 20.44
N ASN A 187 19.44 3.52 19.80
CA ASN A 187 19.52 3.67 18.35
C ASN A 187 20.86 3.17 17.76
N THR A 188 21.73 2.54 18.56
CA THR A 188 23.12 2.24 18.22
C THR A 188 23.34 0.83 17.67
N GLU A 189 22.35 -0.04 17.73
CA GLU A 189 22.47 -1.40 17.19
C GLU A 189 22.03 -1.47 15.72
N ASP A 190 22.90 -2.04 14.87
CA ASP A 190 22.72 -2.21 13.43
C ASP A 190 21.69 -3.32 13.07
N ILE A 191 20.64 -3.44 13.90
CA ILE A 191 19.60 -4.47 13.80
C ILE A 191 18.54 -4.02 12.78
N PRO A 192 18.00 -4.91 11.95
CA PRO A 192 16.88 -4.58 11.07
C PRO A 192 15.66 -4.10 11.86
N VAL A 193 15.00 -3.06 11.34
CA VAL A 193 13.79 -2.46 11.96
C VAL A 193 12.64 -3.47 12.10
N VAL A 194 12.54 -4.40 11.14
CA VAL A 194 11.58 -5.50 11.16
C VAL A 194 12.34 -6.81 10.96
N VAL A 195 12.14 -7.76 11.87
CA VAL A 195 12.66 -9.14 11.76
C VAL A 195 11.48 -10.08 11.90
N SER A 196 11.17 -10.83 10.85
CA SER A 196 10.07 -11.80 10.84
C SER A 196 10.63 -13.22 10.73
N ASP A 197 10.12 -14.12 11.56
CA ASP A 197 10.28 -15.56 11.42
C ASP A 197 8.91 -16.21 11.17
N ASN A 198 8.86 -17.54 11.06
CA ASN A 198 7.63 -18.28 10.72
C ASN A 198 6.52 -18.18 11.78
N ILE A 199 6.81 -17.66 12.98
CA ILE A 199 5.90 -17.70 14.13
C ILE A 199 5.75 -16.33 14.82
N SER A 200 6.63 -15.38 14.53
CA SER A 200 6.66 -14.08 15.17
C SER A 200 7.27 -13.01 14.27
N SER A 201 6.83 -11.77 14.48
CA SER A 201 7.50 -10.59 13.91
C SER A 201 7.95 -9.68 15.04
N LYS A 202 9.18 -9.19 14.94
CA LYS A 202 9.82 -8.28 15.90
C LYS A 202 10.04 -6.94 15.23
N ILE A 203 9.57 -5.88 15.88
CA ILE A 203 9.64 -4.52 15.35
C ILE A 203 10.27 -3.59 16.37
N MET A 204 11.30 -2.85 15.94
CA MET A 204 11.92 -1.77 16.71
C MET A 204 11.09 -0.49 16.52
N MET A 205 9.99 -0.38 17.27
CA MET A 205 9.01 0.68 17.07
C MET A 205 9.59 2.07 17.36
N ASN A 206 10.48 2.17 18.35
CA ASN A 206 11.23 3.40 18.65
C ASN A 206 12.00 3.97 17.43
N ARG A 207 12.46 3.10 16.53
CA ARG A 207 13.14 3.47 15.28
C ARG A 207 12.18 3.76 14.14
N CYS A 208 11.00 3.13 14.12
CA CYS A 208 9.95 3.39 13.13
C CYS A 208 9.23 4.72 13.38
N SER A 209 8.72 4.90 14.60
CA SER A 209 7.95 6.06 15.02
C SER A 209 8.12 6.24 16.52
N LYS A 210 9.03 7.16 16.88
CA LYS A 210 9.37 7.45 18.28
C LYS A 210 8.16 7.97 19.07
N SER A 211 7.32 8.80 18.46
CA SER A 211 6.10 9.33 19.07
C SER A 211 5.13 8.22 19.47
N ILE A 212 4.89 7.26 18.57
CA ILE A 212 4.04 6.09 18.85
C ILE A 212 4.68 5.21 19.91
N ALA A 213 5.97 4.91 19.80
CA ALA A 213 6.66 4.08 20.77
C ALA A 213 6.57 4.64 22.20
N GLU A 214 6.80 5.95 22.37
CA GLU A 214 6.69 6.65 23.65
C GLU A 214 5.24 6.74 24.16
N HIS A 215 4.25 6.79 23.26
CA HIS A 215 2.84 6.74 23.65
C HIS A 215 2.47 5.37 24.21
N LEU A 216 2.78 4.31 23.46
CA LEU A 216 2.48 2.93 23.83
C LEU A 216 3.19 2.54 25.14
N ALA A 217 4.47 2.89 25.29
CA ALA A 217 5.23 2.57 26.50
C ALA A 217 4.64 3.22 27.76
N ARG A 218 4.12 4.46 27.62
CA ARG A 218 3.45 5.16 28.73
C ARG A 218 2.11 4.53 29.08
N GLU A 219 1.35 4.10 28.08
CA GLU A 219 0.03 3.52 28.28
C GLU A 219 0.09 2.11 28.89
N THR A 220 1.01 1.27 28.41
CA THR A 220 1.15 -0.11 28.89
C THR A 220 2.08 -0.24 30.10
N GLY A 221 2.92 0.76 30.35
CA GLY A 221 3.95 0.71 31.39
C GLY A 221 5.05 -0.30 31.10
N THR A 222 5.28 -0.65 29.82
CA THR A 222 6.27 -1.66 29.42
C THR A 222 7.15 -1.17 28.27
N ASP A 223 8.40 -1.63 28.24
CA ASP A 223 9.36 -1.36 27.16
C ASP A 223 9.22 -2.34 25.99
N LYS A 224 8.55 -3.46 26.25
CA LYS A 224 8.29 -4.53 25.30
C LYS A 224 6.83 -4.90 25.36
N LEU A 225 6.24 -5.14 24.19
CA LEU A 225 4.84 -5.51 24.05
C LEU A 225 4.73 -6.72 23.11
N ILE A 226 3.85 -7.66 23.44
CA ILE A 226 3.53 -8.81 22.59
C ILE A 226 2.05 -8.72 22.25
N ILE A 227 1.74 -8.62 20.96
CA ILE A 227 0.37 -8.52 20.45
C ILE A 227 0.01 -9.84 19.75
N PRO A 228 -1.03 -10.56 20.19
CA PRO A 228 -1.57 -11.71 19.47
C PRO A 228 -2.15 -11.28 18.12
N TYR A 229 -1.69 -11.88 17.01
CA TYR A 229 -2.09 -11.46 15.67
C TYR A 229 -3.57 -11.74 15.38
N GLU A 230 -4.07 -12.91 15.77
CA GLU A 230 -5.43 -13.36 15.41
C GLU A 230 -6.52 -12.44 15.99
N LYS A 231 -6.33 -11.95 17.22
CA LYS A 231 -7.25 -11.02 17.87
C LYS A 231 -7.10 -9.58 17.36
N ASN A 232 -5.91 -9.21 16.87
CA ASN A 232 -5.53 -7.81 16.59
C ASN A 232 -5.03 -7.59 15.15
N LYS A 233 -5.67 -8.24 14.17
CA LYS A 233 -5.21 -8.23 12.77
C LYS A 233 -5.02 -6.84 12.19
N GLU A 234 -5.95 -5.92 12.51
CA GLU A 234 -5.90 -4.55 12.01
C GLU A 234 -4.73 -3.75 12.60
N SER A 235 -4.59 -3.73 13.94
CA SER A 235 -3.48 -3.06 14.62
C SER A 235 -2.13 -3.61 14.16
N CYS A 236 -2.01 -4.94 14.05
CA CYS A 236 -0.78 -5.58 13.57
C CYS A 236 -0.45 -5.20 12.12
N ALA A 237 -1.44 -5.15 11.24
CA ALA A 237 -1.25 -4.72 9.85
C ALA A 237 -0.81 -3.27 9.76
N LEU A 238 -1.41 -2.36 10.53
CA LEU A 238 -1.04 -0.94 10.57
C LEU A 238 0.36 -0.73 11.14
N ILE A 239 0.74 -1.45 12.19
CA ILE A 239 2.10 -1.42 12.74
C ILE A 239 3.12 -1.85 11.70
N LEU A 240 2.89 -2.98 11.02
CA LEU A 240 3.77 -3.46 9.96
C LEU A 240 3.86 -2.43 8.83
N GLN A 241 2.73 -1.86 8.43
CA GLN A 241 2.68 -0.84 7.39
C GLN A 241 3.50 0.40 7.77
N LEU A 242 3.38 0.91 9.00
CA LEU A 242 4.18 2.03 9.50
C LEU A 242 5.67 1.68 9.59
N ALA A 243 6.00 0.47 10.03
CA ALA A 243 7.39 0.01 10.14
C ALA A 243 8.07 -0.08 8.77
N TYR A 244 7.41 -0.67 7.77
CA TYR A 244 7.92 -0.71 6.41
C TYR A 244 7.99 0.68 5.75
N TYR A 245 7.07 1.58 6.12
CA TYR A 245 7.05 2.93 5.60
C TYR A 245 8.32 3.73 5.97
N ASN A 246 8.75 3.64 7.23
CA ASN A 246 9.83 4.44 7.79
C ASN A 246 11.23 3.80 7.70
N ASN A 247 11.33 2.57 7.21
CA ASN A 247 12.60 1.85 6.97
C ASN A 247 13.26 2.30 5.64
#